data_AF-A0A1U7SUI8-F1
#
_entry.id   AF-A0A1U7SUI8-F1
#
_cell.length_a   1.000
_cell.length_b   1.000
_cell.length_c   1.000
_cell.angle_alpha   90.00
_cell.angle_beta   90.00
_cell.angle_gamma   90.00
#
_symmetry.space_group_name_H-M   'P 1'
#
loop_
_entity.id
_entity.type
_entity.pdbx_description
1 polymer ?
#
loop_
_entity_poly.entity_id
_entity_poly.type
_entity_poly.pdbx_seq_one_letter_code
_entity_poly.pdbx_strand_id
1 'polypeptide(L)'
;FFAWRVEGIWCPGLRKAPSCYHYTAGHSASSSDRCLASQVVGACRASIPRWWYNVTDGSCQQFVYGGCGGNDNNYQSKEECLEKCAGVTENAIDDLTPSRNGAESSVPSAPRRQDSDDLSGDAFNFGEYCAAEAVTGPCRAAFPRWYFDAEKNSCDTFVYGGCRGNKNSYLSKEACLRRCFGKQRYPALPLGSKVVLGAGLFVMFLVLYVGISVVYLICMARRSRERALHTVWSSGDDKEQLVKNSYVL
;
A
#
# COMPACT_ATOMS: atom_id res chain seq x y z
N PHE A 1 40.48 34.85 -23.89
CA PHE A 1 41.82 34.41 -23.44
C PHE A 1 41.67 34.05 -21.96
N PHE A 2 41.36 32.82 -21.58
CA PHE A 2 42.21 31.63 -21.66
C PHE A 2 41.49 30.43 -22.28
N ALA A 3 42.25 29.61 -23.00
CA ALA A 3 41.82 28.37 -23.63
C ALA A 3 42.58 27.21 -22.98
N TRP A 4 41.88 26.13 -22.65
CA TRP A 4 42.49 24.81 -22.45
C TRP A 4 41.78 23.80 -23.35
N ARG A 5 42.58 23.05 -24.10
CA ARG A 5 42.17 22.03 -25.07
C ARG A 5 42.43 20.67 -24.45
N VAL A 6 41.39 19.85 -24.28
CA VAL A 6 41.48 18.38 -24.24
C VAL A 6 40.22 17.81 -24.91
N GLU A 7 40.43 17.05 -26.00
CA GLU A 7 39.52 16.08 -26.64
C GLU A 7 38.08 16.50 -27.03
N GLY A 8 37.94 17.63 -27.74
CA GLY A 8 37.12 17.66 -28.96
C GLY A 8 35.58 17.47 -28.89
N ILE A 9 34.89 17.67 -27.76
CA ILE A 9 33.42 17.56 -27.71
C ILE A 9 32.77 18.90 -27.36
N TRP A 10 31.89 19.36 -28.25
CA TRP A 10 31.08 20.58 -28.12
C TRP A 10 29.73 20.22 -27.50
N CYS A 11 29.38 20.82 -26.36
CA CYS A 11 28.03 20.72 -25.78
C CYS A 11 27.40 22.13 -25.72
N PRO A 12 26.50 22.50 -26.65
CA PRO A 12 25.70 23.70 -26.50
C PRO A 12 24.56 23.44 -25.50
N GLY A 13 24.29 24.45 -24.67
CA GLY A 13 23.50 24.31 -23.46
C GLY A 13 22.00 24.08 -23.64
N LEU A 14 21.39 23.59 -22.56
CA LEU A 14 20.04 23.92 -22.10
C LEU A 14 19.92 23.53 -20.61
N ARG A 15 19.13 24.31 -19.88
CA ARG A 15 19.20 24.54 -18.43
C ARG A 15 18.71 23.35 -17.59
N LYS A 16 19.43 23.10 -16.49
CA LYS A 16 19.06 22.41 -15.22
C LYS A 16 18.35 21.05 -15.34
N ALA A 17 19.12 19.98 -15.12
CA ALA A 17 18.65 18.74 -14.51
C ALA A 17 19.67 18.28 -13.45
N PRO A 18 19.27 17.81 -12.24
CA PRO A 18 20.18 17.31 -11.23
C PRO A 18 20.35 15.80 -11.43
N SER A 19 21.18 15.38 -12.39
CA SER A 19 21.84 14.06 -12.35
C SER A 19 22.87 13.97 -13.47
N CYS A 20 23.99 14.66 -13.29
CA CYS A 20 25.24 14.31 -13.98
C CYS A 20 26.30 14.13 -12.90
N TYR A 21 26.28 12.99 -12.21
CA TYR A 21 27.43 12.54 -11.44
C TYR A 21 28.34 11.77 -12.40
N HIS A 22 29.39 12.44 -12.86
CA HIS A 22 30.58 11.74 -13.32
C HIS A 22 31.21 11.04 -12.12
N TYR A 23 31.35 9.72 -12.20
CA TYR A 23 32.43 9.01 -11.50
C TYR A 23 33.19 8.19 -12.54
N THR A 24 34.33 8.74 -12.96
CA THR A 24 35.41 7.96 -13.58
C THR A 24 36.14 7.23 -12.46
N ALA A 25 35.84 5.94 -12.28
CA ALA A 25 36.72 4.94 -11.68
C ALA A 25 36.12 3.57 -12.01
N GLY A 26 36.95 2.66 -12.53
CA GLY A 26 36.51 1.34 -12.97
C GLY A 26 35.83 0.52 -11.86
N HIS A 27 34.52 0.63 -11.76
CA HIS A 27 33.70 -0.51 -11.40
C HIS A 27 33.64 -1.39 -12.64
N SER A 28 34.48 -2.42 -12.65
CA SER A 28 34.18 -3.63 -13.40
C SER A 28 32.73 -3.96 -13.06
N ALA A 29 31.80 -3.83 -14.01
CA ALA A 29 30.48 -4.44 -13.90
C ALA A 29 30.75 -5.85 -13.37
N SER A 30 30.16 -6.17 -12.22
CA SER A 30 30.41 -7.44 -11.57
C SER A 30 30.11 -8.52 -12.61
N SER A 31 30.95 -9.55 -12.70
CA SER A 31 30.70 -10.69 -13.60
C SER A 31 29.31 -11.28 -13.38
N SER A 32 28.70 -11.03 -12.22
CA SER A 32 27.36 -11.45 -11.83
C SER A 32 26.23 -10.58 -12.42
N ASP A 33 26.48 -9.31 -12.78
CA ASP A 33 25.45 -8.40 -13.28
C ASP A 33 24.83 -8.89 -14.59
N ARG A 34 25.65 -9.48 -15.47
CA ARG A 34 25.16 -10.09 -16.72
C ARG A 34 24.25 -11.29 -16.47
N CYS A 35 24.44 -12.02 -15.39
CA CYS A 35 23.66 -13.23 -15.09
C CYS A 35 22.27 -12.89 -14.53
N LEU A 36 22.12 -11.70 -13.94
CA LEU A 36 20.87 -11.20 -13.36
C LEU A 36 19.91 -10.63 -14.41
N ALA A 37 20.43 -10.21 -15.57
CA ALA A 37 19.61 -9.63 -16.62
C ALA A 37 18.67 -10.67 -17.27
N SER A 38 17.40 -10.32 -17.51
CA SER A 38 16.48 -11.21 -18.24
C SER A 38 16.85 -11.38 -19.71
N GLN A 39 16.42 -12.45 -20.37
CA GLN A 39 16.65 -12.66 -21.80
C GLN A 39 16.02 -11.59 -22.68
N VAL A 40 16.73 -11.20 -23.75
CA VAL A 40 16.26 -10.19 -24.72
C VAL A 40 16.37 -10.74 -26.14
N VAL A 41 15.21 -10.88 -26.82
CA VAL A 41 15.13 -11.33 -28.22
C VAL A 41 15.81 -10.34 -29.17
N GLY A 42 15.70 -9.03 -28.91
CA GLY A 42 16.24 -7.99 -29.79
C GLY A 42 15.29 -7.60 -30.93
N ALA A 43 15.71 -6.64 -31.76
CA ALA A 43 14.87 -6.03 -32.79
C ALA A 43 14.90 -6.78 -34.14
N CYS A 44 15.93 -7.59 -34.36
CA CYS A 44 16.07 -8.38 -35.59
C CYS A 44 15.15 -9.62 -35.60
N ARG A 45 14.94 -10.19 -36.79
CA ARG A 45 13.95 -11.25 -37.04
C ARG A 45 14.56 -12.62 -37.33
N ALA A 46 15.83 -12.86 -36.96
CA ALA A 46 16.41 -14.19 -37.04
C ALA A 46 15.81 -15.10 -35.97
N SER A 47 15.87 -16.42 -36.17
CA SER A 47 15.46 -17.42 -35.18
C SER A 47 16.69 -18.21 -34.75
N ILE A 48 17.46 -17.66 -33.79
CA ILE A 48 18.72 -18.25 -33.35
C ILE A 48 18.52 -18.82 -31.95
N PRO A 49 18.56 -20.15 -31.74
CA PRO A 49 18.48 -20.73 -30.41
C PRO A 49 19.71 -20.35 -29.59
N ARG A 50 19.48 -19.79 -28.40
CA ARG A 50 20.50 -19.35 -27.45
C ARG A 50 20.11 -19.76 -26.04
N TRP A 51 21.05 -19.64 -25.11
CA TRP A 51 20.86 -19.94 -23.70
C TRP A 51 20.95 -18.65 -22.87
N TRP A 52 20.14 -18.55 -21.84
CA TRP A 52 20.20 -17.47 -20.86
C TRP A 52 20.08 -18.06 -19.45
N TYR A 53 20.66 -17.40 -18.46
CA TYR A 53 20.61 -17.82 -17.07
C TYR A 53 19.41 -17.21 -16.35
N ASN A 54 18.52 -18.04 -15.86
CA ASN A 54 17.39 -17.65 -15.04
C ASN A 54 17.79 -17.74 -13.56
N VAL A 55 18.00 -16.58 -12.93
CA VAL A 55 18.40 -16.46 -11.52
C VAL A 55 17.30 -16.88 -10.54
N THR A 56 16.03 -16.78 -10.93
CA THR A 56 14.90 -17.23 -10.09
C THR A 56 14.91 -18.76 -9.95
N ASP A 57 15.22 -19.45 -11.03
CA ASP A 57 15.28 -20.91 -11.08
C ASP A 57 16.70 -21.46 -10.85
N GLY A 58 17.71 -20.59 -10.82
CA GLY A 58 19.13 -20.95 -10.77
C GLY A 58 19.58 -21.83 -11.94
N SER A 59 19.02 -21.65 -13.14
CA SER A 59 19.23 -22.57 -14.26
C SER A 59 19.38 -21.90 -15.63
N CYS A 60 20.18 -22.51 -16.51
CA CYS A 60 20.31 -22.10 -17.91
C CYS A 60 19.17 -22.65 -18.76
N GLN A 61 18.41 -21.76 -19.39
CA GLN A 61 17.21 -22.06 -20.18
C GLN A 61 17.41 -21.58 -21.63
N GLN A 62 16.77 -22.26 -22.60
CA GLN A 62 16.82 -21.85 -24.01
C GLN A 62 15.85 -20.70 -24.30
N PHE A 63 16.24 -19.83 -25.22
CA PHE A 63 15.38 -18.80 -25.81
C PHE A 63 15.75 -18.54 -27.28
N VAL A 64 14.87 -17.84 -28.01
CA VAL A 64 15.12 -17.45 -29.41
C VAL A 64 15.69 -16.03 -29.43
N TYR A 65 16.91 -15.88 -29.95
CA TYR A 65 17.55 -14.59 -30.18
C TYR A 65 17.32 -14.13 -31.62
N GLY A 66 16.89 -12.87 -31.75
CA GLY A 66 16.56 -12.20 -33.01
C GLY A 66 17.76 -11.90 -33.90
N GLY A 67 19.00 -12.07 -33.40
CA GLY A 67 20.24 -11.89 -34.16
C GLY A 67 20.88 -10.51 -34.10
N CYS A 68 20.26 -9.55 -33.42
CA CYS A 68 20.89 -8.26 -33.12
C CYS A 68 20.34 -7.62 -31.84
N GLY A 69 21.16 -6.75 -31.23
CA GLY A 69 20.85 -6.18 -29.92
C GLY A 69 20.93 -7.24 -28.83
N GLY A 70 20.04 -7.17 -27.84
CA GLY A 70 20.05 -8.08 -26.70
C GLY A 70 20.92 -7.56 -25.56
N ASN A 71 21.25 -8.45 -24.63
CA ASN A 71 22.16 -8.21 -23.52
C ASN A 71 23.14 -9.39 -23.36
N ASP A 72 24.01 -9.28 -22.36
CA ASP A 72 25.10 -10.23 -22.13
C ASP A 72 24.65 -11.58 -21.53
N ASN A 73 23.38 -11.71 -21.09
CA ASN A 73 22.80 -12.99 -20.67
C ASN A 73 22.36 -13.83 -21.88
N ASN A 74 23.30 -14.11 -22.79
CA ASN A 74 23.03 -14.73 -24.07
C ASN A 74 24.23 -15.58 -24.53
N TYR A 75 24.10 -16.90 -24.41
CA TYR A 75 25.17 -17.87 -24.60
C TYR A 75 24.85 -18.84 -25.73
N GLN A 76 25.88 -19.38 -26.37
CA GLN A 76 25.71 -20.30 -27.51
C GLN A 76 25.38 -21.72 -27.04
N SER A 77 25.85 -22.11 -25.86
CA SER A 77 25.66 -23.43 -25.27
C SER A 77 25.18 -23.36 -23.82
N LYS A 78 24.61 -24.45 -23.31
CA LYS A 78 24.18 -24.55 -21.92
C LYS A 78 25.39 -24.53 -20.99
N GLU A 79 26.47 -25.17 -21.42
CA GLU A 79 27.72 -25.33 -20.69
C GLU A 79 28.38 -23.97 -20.48
N GLU A 80 28.48 -23.15 -21.53
CA GLU A 80 29.00 -21.78 -21.45
C GLU A 80 28.19 -20.91 -20.46
N CYS A 81 26.86 -21.06 -20.50
CA CYS A 81 25.96 -20.35 -19.60
C CYS A 81 26.20 -20.75 -18.13
N LEU A 82 26.30 -22.06 -17.85
CA LEU A 82 26.52 -22.57 -16.50
C LEU A 82 27.91 -22.21 -15.98
N GLU A 83 28.94 -22.31 -16.82
CA GLU A 83 30.30 -21.93 -16.45
C GLU A 83 30.38 -20.46 -16.00
N LYS A 84 29.61 -19.57 -16.66
CA LYS A 84 29.63 -18.14 -16.38
C LYS A 84 28.71 -17.72 -15.24
N CYS A 85 27.59 -18.39 -15.03
CA CYS A 85 26.52 -17.90 -14.17
C CYS A 85 26.04 -18.86 -13.08
N ALA A 86 26.47 -20.13 -13.07
CA ALA A 86 26.03 -21.08 -12.06
C ALA A 86 26.34 -20.56 -10.63
N GLY A 87 25.34 -20.63 -9.76
CA GLY A 87 25.45 -20.18 -8.37
C GLY A 87 25.12 -18.70 -8.15
N VAL A 88 24.91 -17.91 -9.21
CA VAL A 88 24.35 -16.55 -9.07
C VAL A 88 22.89 -16.66 -8.62
N THR A 89 22.56 -15.98 -7.52
CA THR A 89 21.20 -15.85 -6.98
C THR A 89 20.89 -14.37 -6.75
N GLU A 90 19.61 -14.02 -6.67
CA GLU A 90 19.14 -12.63 -6.44
C GLU A 90 19.78 -11.98 -5.19
N ASN A 91 20.19 -12.77 -4.20
CA ASN A 91 20.77 -12.29 -2.94
C ASN A 91 22.30 -12.11 -2.99
N ALA A 92 22.96 -12.51 -4.08
CA ALA A 92 24.42 -12.49 -4.19
C ALA A 92 25.03 -11.10 -4.44
N ILE A 93 24.20 -10.04 -4.50
CA ILE A 93 24.65 -8.66 -4.70
C ILE A 93 25.11 -8.02 -3.36
N ASP A 94 24.60 -8.49 -2.22
CA ASP A 94 24.92 -7.90 -0.91
C ASP A 94 26.22 -8.46 -0.29
N ASP A 95 26.68 -9.63 -0.74
CA ASP A 95 27.76 -10.39 -0.07
C ASP A 95 29.14 -10.27 -0.76
N LEU A 96 29.26 -9.44 -1.80
CA LEU A 96 30.54 -9.13 -2.45
C LEU A 96 31.10 -7.75 -2.07
N THR A 97 30.49 -7.06 -1.11
CA THR A 97 31.20 -5.98 -0.42
C THR A 97 32.26 -6.62 0.47
N PRO A 98 33.57 -6.36 0.27
CA PRO A 98 34.56 -6.84 1.21
C PRO A 98 34.31 -6.14 2.55
N SER A 99 33.87 -6.92 3.54
CA SER A 99 33.76 -6.48 4.93
C SER A 99 35.13 -5.96 5.38
N ARG A 100 35.29 -4.64 5.37
CA ARG A 100 36.31 -3.96 6.17
C ARG A 100 35.73 -3.75 7.56
N ASN A 101 35.96 -4.72 8.42
CA ASN A 101 35.83 -4.50 9.85
C ASN A 101 36.81 -3.41 10.31
N GLY A 102 36.27 -2.39 10.98
CA GLY A 102 36.89 -1.73 12.13
C GLY A 102 37.72 -0.48 11.88
N ALA A 103 37.10 0.69 12.07
CA ALA A 103 37.65 1.81 12.85
C ALA A 103 36.55 2.84 13.17
N GLU A 104 35.89 2.59 14.29
CA GLU A 104 35.39 3.52 15.30
C GLU A 104 35.75 5.01 15.17
N SER A 105 34.75 5.90 15.17
CA SER A 105 34.87 7.24 15.78
C SER A 105 33.50 7.86 16.10
N SER A 106 33.04 7.56 17.31
CA SER A 106 32.46 8.50 18.28
C SER A 106 31.78 9.79 17.79
N VAL A 107 30.45 9.85 17.91
CA VAL A 107 29.77 10.99 18.57
C VAL A 107 28.60 10.48 19.42
N PRO A 108 28.62 10.65 20.75
CA PRO A 108 27.49 10.34 21.63
C PRO A 108 26.55 11.54 21.87
N SER A 109 25.26 11.21 21.93
CA SER A 109 24.26 11.66 22.90
C SER A 109 23.61 13.05 22.77
N ALA A 110 22.34 13.05 22.36
CA ALA A 110 21.26 13.59 23.22
C ALA A 110 19.93 12.82 22.99
N PRO A 111 19.15 12.53 24.03
CA PRO A 111 18.03 11.60 23.96
C PRO A 111 16.69 12.33 23.75
N ARG A 112 15.77 11.74 22.97
CA ARG A 112 14.34 11.94 23.19
C ARG A 112 13.50 10.78 22.65
N ARG A 113 12.94 10.06 23.63
CA ARG A 113 11.61 9.46 23.72
C ARG A 113 11.34 8.26 22.81
N GLN A 114 11.17 7.14 23.50
CA GLN A 114 10.32 6.01 23.13
C GLN A 114 9.08 6.47 22.35
N ASP A 115 8.86 5.88 21.19
CA ASP A 115 7.63 5.13 20.99
C ASP A 115 7.98 3.81 20.30
N SER A 116 7.69 2.73 21.03
CA SER A 116 7.44 1.41 20.48
C SER A 116 6.28 1.50 19.52
N ASP A 117 6.55 1.25 18.23
CA ASP A 117 5.67 0.61 17.22
C ASP A 117 6.09 1.08 15.83
N ASP A 118 7.12 0.45 15.24
CA ASP A 118 7.38 0.58 13.80
C ASP A 118 7.29 -0.79 13.11
N LEU A 119 6.08 -1.34 13.19
CA LEU A 119 5.57 -2.34 12.26
C LEU A 119 4.93 -1.61 11.07
N SER A 120 5.72 -0.84 10.31
CA SER A 120 5.22 -0.19 9.10
C SER A 120 6.24 -0.07 7.95
N GLY A 121 7.13 -1.06 7.85
CA GLY A 121 7.80 -1.35 6.58
C GLY A 121 6.90 -2.24 5.72
N ASP A 122 6.59 -1.78 4.51
CA ASP A 122 5.83 -2.50 3.48
C ASP A 122 4.30 -2.45 3.60
N ALA A 123 3.75 -1.24 3.54
CA ALA A 123 2.41 -1.03 2.99
C ALA A 123 2.39 -1.48 1.52
N PHE A 124 2.27 -2.79 1.28
CA PHE A 124 2.02 -3.37 -0.03
C PHE A 124 0.86 -2.60 -0.67
N ASN A 125 1.09 -2.00 -1.84
CA ASN A 125 0.03 -1.27 -2.55
C ASN A 125 -0.95 -2.25 -3.21
N PHE A 126 -1.77 -2.92 -2.40
CA PHE A 126 -2.74 -3.90 -2.89
C PHE A 126 -3.78 -3.28 -3.82
N GLY A 127 -4.08 -1.98 -3.66
CA GLY A 127 -4.90 -1.22 -4.59
C GLY A 127 -4.41 -1.32 -6.03
N GLU A 128 -3.11 -1.11 -6.23
CA GLU A 128 -2.51 -1.06 -7.56
C GLU A 128 -2.28 -2.46 -8.19
N TYR A 129 -1.86 -3.43 -7.38
CA TYR A 129 -1.46 -4.75 -7.87
C TYR A 129 -2.60 -5.78 -7.88
N CYS A 130 -3.63 -5.60 -7.06
CA CYS A 130 -4.62 -6.65 -6.81
C CYS A 130 -6.06 -6.14 -6.89
N ALA A 131 -6.37 -4.92 -6.41
CA ALA A 131 -7.74 -4.41 -6.42
C ALA A 131 -8.13 -3.70 -7.73
N ALA A 132 -7.16 -3.22 -8.51
CA ALA A 132 -7.42 -2.57 -9.79
C ALA A 132 -8.03 -3.56 -10.80
N GLU A 133 -9.03 -3.14 -11.58
CA GLU A 133 -9.68 -4.01 -12.59
C GLU A 133 -8.72 -4.45 -13.70
N ALA A 134 -8.97 -5.59 -14.34
CA ALA A 134 -8.14 -6.04 -15.45
C ALA A 134 -8.25 -5.10 -16.67
N VAL A 135 -7.11 -4.64 -17.21
CA VAL A 135 -7.10 -3.70 -18.35
C VAL A 135 -6.51 -4.36 -19.60
N THR A 136 -7.35 -4.59 -20.62
CA THR A 136 -6.92 -5.05 -21.95
C THR A 136 -5.99 -4.04 -22.62
N GLY A 137 -6.26 -2.74 -22.49
CA GLY A 137 -5.51 -1.68 -23.15
C GLY A 137 -5.86 -1.52 -24.64
N PRO A 138 -5.27 -0.53 -25.34
CA PRO A 138 -5.66 -0.16 -26.70
C PRO A 138 -4.98 -0.98 -27.81
N CYS A 139 -3.95 -1.75 -27.50
CA CYS A 139 -3.27 -2.61 -28.47
C CYS A 139 -4.11 -3.86 -28.79
N ARG A 140 -3.89 -4.47 -29.96
CA ARG A 140 -4.74 -5.53 -30.53
C ARG A 140 -4.12 -6.94 -30.50
N ALA A 141 -3.03 -7.14 -29.75
CA ALA A 141 -2.53 -8.49 -29.52
C ALA A 141 -3.43 -9.23 -28.52
N ALA A 142 -3.33 -10.56 -28.45
CA ALA A 142 -4.13 -11.37 -27.54
C ALA A 142 -3.22 -12.18 -26.63
N PHE A 143 -2.80 -11.57 -25.52
CA PHE A 143 -1.99 -12.26 -24.50
C PHE A 143 -2.89 -12.74 -23.36
N PRO A 144 -3.05 -14.07 -23.15
CA PRO A 144 -3.74 -14.56 -21.98
C PRO A 144 -2.96 -14.16 -20.72
N ARG A 145 -3.65 -13.52 -19.77
CA ARG A 145 -3.09 -13.08 -18.49
C ARG A 145 -4.05 -13.44 -17.37
N TRP A 146 -3.53 -13.47 -16.16
CA TRP A 146 -4.29 -13.63 -14.93
C TRP A 146 -4.44 -12.28 -14.25
N TYR A 147 -5.59 -12.02 -13.65
CA TYR A 147 -5.80 -10.88 -12.77
C TYR A 147 -6.49 -11.36 -11.50
N PHE A 148 -6.33 -10.60 -10.43
CA PHE A 148 -7.01 -10.85 -9.18
C PHE A 148 -8.36 -10.14 -9.16
N ASP A 149 -9.43 -10.92 -8.98
CA ASP A 149 -10.77 -10.42 -8.73
C ASP A 149 -10.94 -10.25 -7.22
N ALA A 150 -10.96 -9.00 -6.76
CA ALA A 150 -11.06 -8.67 -5.35
C ALA A 150 -12.43 -9.00 -4.75
N GLU A 151 -13.49 -9.03 -5.55
CA GLU A 151 -14.85 -9.36 -5.11
C GLU A 151 -15.00 -10.88 -4.89
N LYS A 152 -14.49 -11.67 -5.83
CA LYS A 152 -14.48 -13.14 -5.75
C LYS A 152 -13.34 -13.68 -4.88
N ASN A 153 -12.34 -12.85 -4.58
CA ASN A 153 -11.10 -13.23 -3.91
C ASN A 153 -10.39 -14.39 -4.64
N SER A 154 -10.39 -14.34 -5.98
CA SER A 154 -9.86 -15.38 -6.87
C SER A 154 -8.99 -14.77 -7.97
N CYS A 155 -8.15 -15.60 -8.58
CA CYS A 155 -7.42 -15.21 -9.79
C CYS A 155 -8.12 -15.80 -11.01
N ASP A 156 -8.57 -14.92 -11.91
CA ASP A 156 -9.30 -15.24 -13.14
C ASP A 156 -8.47 -14.80 -14.36
N THR A 157 -8.82 -15.29 -15.55
CA THR A 157 -8.10 -14.96 -16.79
C THR A 157 -8.73 -13.79 -17.54
N PHE A 158 -7.92 -12.99 -18.19
CA PHE A 158 -8.34 -11.97 -19.15
C PHE A 158 -7.38 -11.89 -20.35
N VAL A 159 -7.77 -11.18 -21.40
CA VAL A 159 -6.91 -10.94 -22.57
C VAL A 159 -6.26 -9.58 -22.46
N TYR A 160 -4.93 -9.55 -22.42
CA TYR A 160 -4.15 -8.32 -22.48
C TYR A 160 -3.77 -7.98 -23.93
N GLY A 161 -4.07 -6.75 -24.33
CA GLY A 161 -3.85 -6.19 -25.66
C GLY A 161 -2.38 -5.99 -26.04
N GLY A 162 -1.48 -6.03 -25.06
CA GLY A 162 -0.03 -5.90 -25.26
C GLY A 162 0.55 -4.52 -24.98
N CYS A 163 -0.27 -3.52 -24.63
CA CYS A 163 0.22 -2.21 -24.17
C CYS A 163 -0.76 -1.52 -23.22
N ARG A 164 -0.25 -0.58 -22.41
CA ARG A 164 -1.02 0.28 -21.48
C ARG A 164 -2.04 -0.50 -20.63
N GLY A 165 -1.54 -1.45 -19.85
CA GLY A 165 -2.29 -2.12 -18.80
C GLY A 165 -1.98 -1.54 -17.43
N ASN A 166 -2.48 -2.17 -16.37
CA ASN A 166 -2.11 -1.87 -14.99
C ASN A 166 -1.33 -3.04 -14.37
N LYS A 167 -1.05 -2.96 -13.06
CA LYS A 167 -0.23 -3.95 -12.36
C LYS A 167 -1.00 -5.20 -11.93
N ASN A 168 -2.33 -5.21 -12.04
CA ASN A 168 -3.15 -6.42 -11.88
C ASN A 168 -3.16 -7.25 -13.17
N SER A 169 -1.97 -7.67 -13.61
CA SER A 169 -1.77 -8.49 -14.80
C SER A 169 -0.57 -9.42 -14.60
N TYR A 170 -0.86 -10.71 -14.47
CA TYR A 170 0.09 -11.76 -14.15
C TYR A 170 0.20 -12.78 -15.28
N LEU A 171 1.37 -13.38 -15.42
CA LEU A 171 1.63 -14.40 -16.44
C LEU A 171 1.02 -15.77 -16.09
N SER A 172 0.91 -16.07 -14.79
CA SER A 172 0.36 -17.34 -14.30
C SER A 172 -0.59 -17.13 -13.12
N LYS A 173 -1.46 -18.13 -12.89
CA LYS A 173 -2.38 -18.16 -11.76
C LYS A 173 -1.62 -18.11 -10.43
N GLU A 174 -0.50 -18.83 -10.35
CA GLU A 174 0.33 -18.95 -9.15
C GLU A 174 0.99 -17.60 -8.81
N ALA A 175 1.43 -16.84 -9.82
CA ALA A 175 1.99 -15.50 -9.61
C ALA A 175 0.93 -14.53 -9.06
N CYS A 176 -0.28 -14.58 -9.60
CA CYS A 176 -1.41 -13.81 -9.09
C CYS A 176 -1.77 -14.20 -7.64
N LEU A 177 -1.92 -15.50 -7.36
CA LEU A 177 -2.29 -15.99 -6.02
C LEU A 177 -1.21 -15.66 -4.99
N ARG A 178 0.06 -15.90 -5.29
CA ARG A 178 1.17 -15.56 -4.37
C ARG A 178 1.20 -14.08 -4.04
N ARG A 179 0.83 -13.21 -4.97
CA ARG A 179 0.85 -11.76 -4.77
C ARG A 179 -0.36 -11.25 -4.01
N CYS A 180 -1.56 -11.76 -4.32
CA CYS A 180 -2.81 -11.15 -3.90
C CYS A 180 -3.63 -11.99 -2.91
N PHE A 181 -3.53 -13.31 -2.97
CA PHE A 181 -4.36 -14.20 -2.15
C PHE A 181 -3.99 -14.08 -0.66
N GLY A 182 -5.01 -13.98 0.20
CA GLY A 182 -4.82 -13.87 1.66
C GLY A 182 -4.23 -12.54 2.14
N LYS A 183 -3.92 -11.60 1.23
CA LYS A 183 -3.39 -10.25 1.56
C LYS A 183 -4.48 -9.20 1.79
N GLN A 184 -5.76 -9.56 1.63
CA GLN A 184 -6.96 -8.80 2.01
C GLN A 184 -7.11 -8.56 3.54
N ARG A 185 -6.10 -8.91 4.36
CA ARG A 185 -6.17 -8.84 5.84
C ARG A 185 -5.78 -7.49 6.45
N TYR A 186 -5.56 -6.46 5.64
CA TYR A 186 -5.86 -5.10 6.08
C TYR A 186 -7.15 -4.70 5.37
N PRO A 187 -8.31 -4.80 6.03
CA PRO A 187 -9.43 -4.02 5.57
C PRO A 187 -9.03 -2.56 5.76
N ALA A 188 -8.79 -1.85 4.64
CA ALA A 188 -9.27 -0.49 4.56
C ALA A 188 -10.77 -0.60 4.81
N LEU A 189 -11.15 -0.45 6.08
CA LEU A 189 -12.51 -0.55 6.58
C LEU A 189 -13.41 0.26 5.64
N PRO A 190 -14.46 -0.32 5.04
CA PRO A 190 -15.30 0.43 4.13
C PRO A 190 -15.90 1.61 4.88
N LEU A 191 -15.62 2.81 4.38
CA LEU A 191 -16.08 4.12 4.89
C LEU A 191 -17.61 4.28 4.84
N GLY A 192 -18.37 3.20 4.58
CA GLY A 192 -19.83 3.15 4.71
C GLY A 192 -20.32 2.73 6.10
N SER A 193 -19.48 2.10 6.94
CA SER A 193 -19.94 1.55 8.24
C SER A 193 -19.98 2.58 9.38
N LYS A 194 -19.42 3.79 9.19
CA LYS A 194 -19.54 4.87 10.17
C LYS A 194 -20.91 5.56 10.15
N VAL A 195 -21.63 5.49 9.03
CA VAL A 195 -22.96 6.14 8.89
C VAL A 195 -24.04 5.35 9.63
N VAL A 196 -23.99 4.02 9.58
CA VAL A 196 -24.98 3.15 10.26
C VAL A 196 -24.80 3.18 11.78
N LEU A 197 -23.54 3.15 12.25
CA LEU A 197 -23.23 3.31 13.68
C LEU A 197 -23.57 4.73 14.18
N GLY A 198 -23.29 5.77 13.38
CA GLY A 198 -23.64 7.15 13.72
C GLY A 198 -25.15 7.39 13.80
N ALA A 199 -25.92 6.89 12.83
CA ALA A 199 -27.37 7.00 12.83
C ALA A 199 -28.01 6.22 13.99
N GLY A 200 -27.51 5.01 14.28
CA GLY A 200 -27.97 4.21 15.42
C GLY A 200 -27.72 4.91 16.76
N LEU A 201 -26.53 5.45 16.98
CA LEU A 201 -26.19 6.18 18.20
C LEU A 201 -27.02 7.46 18.34
N PHE A 202 -27.22 8.22 17.24
CA PHE A 202 -28.04 9.42 17.26
C PHE A 202 -29.50 9.12 17.63
N VAL A 203 -30.10 8.08 17.05
CA VAL A 203 -31.46 7.64 17.39
C VAL A 203 -31.53 7.18 18.85
N MET A 204 -30.54 6.46 19.34
CA MET A 204 -30.47 6.03 20.75
C MET A 204 -30.40 7.23 21.71
N PHE A 205 -29.58 8.25 21.43
CA PHE A 205 -29.50 9.45 22.26
C PHE A 205 -30.80 10.27 22.23
N LEU A 206 -31.47 10.36 21.07
CA LEU A 206 -32.76 11.04 20.96
C LEU A 206 -33.84 10.35 21.82
N VAL A 207 -33.92 9.01 21.77
CA VAL A 207 -34.89 8.25 22.57
C VAL A 207 -34.63 8.45 24.08
N LEU A 208 -33.37 8.40 24.51
CA LEU A 208 -33.01 8.64 25.91
C LEU A 208 -33.35 10.07 26.35
N TYR A 209 -33.04 11.08 25.52
CA TYR A 209 -33.33 12.48 25.84
C TYR A 209 -34.85 12.74 25.94
N VAL A 210 -35.64 12.22 25.00
CA VAL A 210 -37.11 12.32 25.05
C VAL A 210 -37.65 11.59 26.28
N GLY A 211 -37.14 10.39 26.60
CA GLY A 211 -37.53 9.65 27.80
C GLY A 211 -37.27 10.43 29.08
N ILE A 212 -36.07 11.01 29.24
CA ILE A 212 -35.70 11.83 30.41
C ILE A 212 -36.59 13.08 30.49
N SER A 213 -36.83 13.75 29.35
CA SER A 213 -37.69 14.95 29.30
C SER A 213 -39.13 14.63 29.71
N VAL A 214 -39.72 13.55 29.22
CA VAL A 214 -41.07 13.12 29.59
C VAL A 214 -41.15 12.76 31.07
N VAL A 215 -40.17 12.02 31.61
CA VAL A 215 -40.12 11.71 33.05
C VAL A 215 -39.98 12.97 33.87
N TYR A 216 -39.12 13.91 33.45
CA TYR A 216 -38.96 15.21 34.12
C TYR A 216 -40.27 16.00 34.11
N LEU A 217 -40.98 16.08 32.99
CA LEU A 217 -42.27 16.76 32.88
C LEU A 217 -43.34 16.09 33.74
N ILE A 218 -43.41 14.76 33.77
CA ILE A 218 -44.33 14.01 34.66
C ILE A 218 -44.00 14.30 36.13
N CYS A 219 -42.72 14.24 36.51
CA CYS A 219 -42.28 14.55 37.87
C CYS A 219 -42.57 16.01 38.24
N MET A 220 -42.35 16.95 37.32
CA MET A 220 -42.65 18.36 37.52
C MET A 220 -44.16 18.60 37.64
N ALA A 221 -44.98 17.93 36.84
CA ALA A 221 -46.44 18.00 36.91
C ALA A 221 -46.99 17.35 38.19
N ARG A 222 -46.41 16.24 38.64
CA ARG A 222 -46.73 15.62 39.93
C ARG A 222 -46.37 16.56 41.09
N ARG A 223 -45.16 17.12 41.06
CA ARG A 223 -44.67 18.07 42.07
C ARG A 223 -45.43 19.40 42.06
N SER A 224 -45.92 19.84 40.91
CA SER A 224 -46.77 21.04 40.82
C SER A 224 -48.18 20.75 41.34
N ARG A 225 -48.73 19.55 41.08
CA ARG A 225 -50.02 19.11 41.62
C ARG A 225 -49.97 18.91 43.14
N GLU A 226 -48.89 18.37 43.68
CA GLU A 226 -48.63 18.29 45.13
C GLU A 226 -48.55 19.68 45.76
N ARG A 227 -47.85 20.63 45.12
CA ARG A 227 -47.82 22.03 45.57
C ARG A 227 -49.21 22.69 45.49
N ALA A 228 -49.98 22.42 44.43
CA ALA A 228 -51.35 22.92 44.30
C ALA A 228 -52.29 22.34 45.37
N LEU A 229 -52.14 21.05 45.71
CA LEU A 229 -52.85 20.41 46.83
C LEU A 229 -52.46 21.02 48.18
N HIS A 230 -51.18 21.30 48.43
CA HIS A 230 -50.73 21.99 49.65
C HIS A 230 -51.19 23.45 49.74
N THR A 231 -51.37 24.15 48.61
CA THR A 231 -51.94 25.50 48.61
C THR A 231 -53.46 25.49 48.82
N VAL A 232 -54.17 24.44 48.37
CA VAL A 232 -55.60 24.24 48.63
C VAL A 232 -55.85 23.78 50.07
N TRP A 233 -54.95 22.99 50.65
CA TRP A 233 -54.93 22.64 52.08
C TRP A 233 -53.88 23.47 52.83
N SER A 234 -53.89 24.79 52.61
CA SER A 234 -53.19 25.71 53.51
C SER A 234 -53.99 25.82 54.81
N SER A 235 -53.29 25.66 55.94
CA SER A 235 -53.74 25.74 57.35
C SER A 235 -54.34 27.11 57.76
N GLY A 236 -54.92 27.87 56.82
CA GLY A 236 -55.61 29.14 57.05
C GLY A 236 -57.10 28.97 57.34
N ASP A 237 -57.79 28.02 56.71
CA ASP A 237 -59.26 27.94 56.79
C ASP A 237 -59.78 27.14 58.01
N ASP A 238 -59.00 26.21 58.56
CA ASP A 238 -59.41 25.44 59.75
C ASP A 238 -59.39 26.30 61.04
N LYS A 239 -58.55 27.33 61.09
CA LYS A 239 -58.43 28.22 62.25
C LYS A 239 -59.39 29.41 62.20
N GLU A 240 -59.84 29.81 61.01
CA GLU A 240 -60.78 30.93 60.90
C GLU A 240 -62.23 30.51 61.20
N GLN A 241 -62.59 29.24 60.99
CA GLN A 241 -63.90 28.68 61.38
C GLN A 241 -64.05 28.47 62.89
N LEU A 242 -62.97 28.10 63.60
CA LEU A 242 -63.02 27.90 65.06
C LEU A 242 -63.03 29.21 65.87
N VAL A 243 -62.42 30.28 65.35
CA VAL A 243 -62.36 31.58 66.04
C VAL A 243 -63.65 32.39 65.82
N LYS A 244 -64.34 32.24 64.70
CA LYS A 244 -65.60 32.98 64.43
C LYS A 244 -66.76 32.53 65.32
N ASN A 245 -66.75 31.30 65.83
CA ASN A 245 -67.81 30.78 66.71
C ASN A 245 -67.58 31.07 68.21
N SER A 246 -66.43 31.62 68.62
CA SER A 246 -66.15 31.94 70.02
C SER A 246 -66.42 33.39 70.42
N TYR A 247 -66.87 34.25 69.49
CA TYR A 247 -67.21 35.66 69.75
C TYR A 247 -68.71 35.95 69.66
N VAL A 248 -69.56 34.92 69.67
CA VAL A 248 -71.03 35.05 69.75
C VAL A 248 -71.55 34.13 70.85
N LEU A 249 -71.35 34.54 72.11
CA LEU A 249 -72.15 34.16 73.30
C LEU A 249 -71.75 35.02 74.49
#